data_AF-A0A357CTR0-F1
#
_entry.id   AF-A0A357CTR0-F1
#
_cell.length_a   1.000
_cell.length_b   1.000
_cell.length_c   1.000
_cell.angle_alpha   90.00
_cell.angle_beta   90.00
_cell.angle_gamma   90.00
#
_symmetry.space_group_name_H-M   'P 1'
#
loop_
_entity.id
_entity.type
_entity.pdbx_description
1 polymer ?
#
loop_
_entity_poly.entity_id
_entity_poly.type
_entity_poly.pdbx_seq_one_letter_code
_entity_poly.pdbx_strand_id
1 'polypeptide(L)'
;MSEQKQVKGWTFLGNGDFTLGQPETTNYLYFPLANEAGMMSAITPRLHGDSKTGQHHFLLPPVSAEDLHNTKSGRNFWLNFEGYGPWSIT
;
A
#
# COMPACT_ATOMS: atom_id res chain seq x y z
N MET A 1 25.99 -13.95 -19.87
CA MET A 1 24.57 -14.33 -19.92
C MET A 1 24.00 -14.05 -18.55
N SER A 2 23.18 -13.01 -18.39
CA SER A 2 22.53 -12.72 -17.11
C SER A 2 21.31 -13.63 -16.97
N GLU A 3 21.25 -14.40 -15.87
CA GLU A 3 20.02 -15.09 -15.49
C GLU A 3 18.91 -14.05 -15.29
N GLN A 4 17.85 -14.15 -16.09
CA GLN A 4 16.64 -13.40 -15.84
C GLN A 4 15.96 -14.03 -14.62
N LYS A 5 16.04 -13.35 -13.47
CA LYS A 5 15.34 -13.74 -12.25
C LYS A 5 13.84 -13.70 -12.54
N GLN A 6 13.20 -14.86 -12.59
CA GLN A 6 11.75 -14.96 -12.79
C GLN A 6 11.04 -14.26 -11.64
N VAL A 7 10.44 -13.10 -11.90
CA VAL A 7 9.63 -12.39 -10.91
C VAL A 7 8.37 -13.22 -10.70
N LYS A 8 8.29 -13.94 -9.58
CA LYS A 8 7.05 -14.60 -9.19
C LYS A 8 6.02 -13.51 -8.89
N GLY A 9 4.93 -13.50 -9.63
CA GLY A 9 3.73 -12.71 -9.32
C GLY A 9 3.06 -13.21 -8.02
N TRP A 10 1.81 -12.80 -7.79
CA TRP A 10 1.06 -13.29 -6.63
C TRP A 10 0.79 -14.79 -6.71
N THR A 11 0.65 -15.43 -5.55
CA THR A 11 0.29 -16.84 -5.42
C THR A 11 -0.98 -16.96 -4.59
N PHE A 12 -1.97 -17.72 -5.06
CA PHE A 12 -3.18 -18.01 -4.28
C PHE A 12 -2.90 -19.02 -3.18
N LEU A 13 -3.45 -18.75 -1.99
CA LEU A 13 -3.34 -19.62 -0.80
C LEU A 13 -4.59 -20.48 -0.59
N GLY A 14 -5.72 -20.12 -1.21
CA GLY A 14 -7.03 -20.77 -1.08
C GLY A 14 -8.11 -19.75 -0.73
N ASN A 15 -9.39 -20.07 -0.98
CA ASN A 15 -10.54 -19.20 -0.64
C ASN A 15 -10.50 -17.76 -1.18
N GLY A 16 -9.71 -17.51 -2.24
CA GLY A 16 -9.48 -16.16 -2.78
C GLY A 16 -8.35 -15.38 -2.13
N ASP A 17 -7.74 -15.90 -1.06
CA ASP A 17 -6.57 -15.31 -0.42
C ASP A 17 -5.33 -15.47 -1.31
N PHE A 18 -4.46 -14.45 -1.30
CA PHE A 18 -3.22 -14.45 -2.07
C PHE A 18 -2.07 -13.80 -1.29
N THR A 19 -0.84 -14.08 -1.72
CA THR A 19 0.37 -13.44 -1.23
C THR A 19 1.22 -12.95 -2.40
N LEU A 20 1.94 -11.85 -2.20
CA LEU A 20 2.91 -11.28 -3.13
C LEU A 20 4.22 -11.03 -2.38
N GLY A 21 5.32 -11.61 -2.85
CA GLY A 21 6.64 -11.39 -2.28
C GLY A 21 7.24 -10.07 -2.73
N GLN A 22 7.87 -9.34 -1.81
CA GLN A 22 8.49 -8.02 -2.06
C GLN A 22 7.56 -7.04 -2.83
N PRO A 23 6.31 -6.86 -2.37
CA PRO A 23 5.29 -6.11 -3.10
C PRO A 23 5.67 -4.64 -3.36
N GLU A 24 6.53 -4.05 -2.52
CA GLU A 24 7.08 -2.71 -2.65
C GLU A 24 7.95 -2.50 -3.89
N THR A 25 8.41 -3.58 -4.53
CA THR A 25 9.22 -3.50 -5.76
C THR A 25 8.40 -3.30 -7.03
N THR A 26 7.07 -3.35 -6.91
CA THR A 26 6.15 -3.14 -8.04
C THR A 26 5.48 -1.78 -7.91
N ASN A 27 5.73 -0.91 -8.91
CA ASN A 27 5.12 0.42 -8.95
C ASN A 27 3.61 0.33 -9.16
N TYR A 28 2.89 1.35 -8.66
CA TYR A 28 1.46 1.57 -8.88
C TYR A 28 0.50 0.52 -8.27
N LEU A 29 1.00 -0.42 -7.46
CA LEU A 29 0.14 -1.34 -6.73
C LEU A 29 -0.70 -0.63 -5.68
N TYR A 30 -2.00 -0.91 -5.69
CA TYR A 30 -2.92 -0.60 -4.61
C TYR A 30 -3.99 -1.68 -4.49
N PHE A 31 -4.56 -1.80 -3.30
CA PHE A 31 -5.66 -2.71 -2.99
C PHE A 31 -6.88 -1.91 -2.49
N PRO A 32 -8.10 -2.22 -2.96
CA PRO A 32 -9.30 -1.52 -2.53
C PRO A 32 -9.84 -2.06 -1.19
N LEU A 33 -10.22 -1.15 -0.29
CA LEU A 33 -10.98 -1.47 0.92
C LEU A 33 -12.23 -0.58 0.94
N ALA A 34 -13.42 -1.18 0.98
CA ALA A 34 -14.67 -0.44 0.95
C ALA A 34 -15.77 -1.13 1.77
N ASN A 35 -16.81 -0.38 2.14
CA ASN A 35 -17.98 -0.92 2.83
C ASN A 35 -19.30 -0.30 2.34
N GLU A 36 -20.41 -0.90 2.76
CA GLU A 36 -21.77 -0.47 2.39
C GLU A 36 -22.15 0.90 2.98
N ALA A 37 -21.47 1.33 4.06
CA ALA A 37 -21.67 2.65 4.65
C ALA A 37 -21.00 3.79 3.84
N GLY A 38 -20.33 3.46 2.73
CA GLY A 38 -19.77 4.45 1.80
C GLY A 38 -18.30 4.80 2.05
N MET A 39 -17.61 4.09 2.94
CA MET A 39 -16.15 4.24 3.06
C MET A 39 -15.47 3.63 1.83
N MET A 40 -14.55 4.39 1.23
CA MET A 40 -13.72 3.96 0.09
C MET A 40 -12.27 4.29 0.39
N SER A 41 -11.38 3.31 0.27
CA SER A 41 -9.94 3.47 0.51
C SER A 41 -9.13 2.70 -0.51
N ALA A 42 -7.99 3.27 -0.89
CA ALA A 42 -6.92 2.59 -1.56
C ALA A 42 -5.73 2.43 -0.60
N ILE A 43 -5.11 1.25 -0.61
CA ILE A 43 -3.91 0.97 0.20
C ILE A 43 -2.79 0.35 -0.63
N THR A 44 -1.59 0.92 -0.59
CA THR A 44 -0.40 0.37 -1.25
C THR A 44 0.39 -0.55 -0.30
N PRO A 45 1.40 -1.30 -0.79
CA PRO A 45 2.25 -2.11 0.07
C PRO A 45 2.93 -1.36 1.22
N ARG A 46 3.16 -0.05 1.06
CA ARG A 46 3.74 0.84 2.09
C ARG A 46 2.69 1.68 2.84
N LEU A 47 1.43 1.22 2.81
CA LEU A 47 0.24 1.84 3.39
C LEU A 47 -0.11 3.25 2.87
N HIS A 48 0.41 3.62 1.70
CA HIS A 48 0.00 4.84 0.98
C HIS A 48 -1.42 4.69 0.40
N GLY A 49 -1.94 5.75 -0.21
CA GLY A 49 -3.25 5.80 -0.88
C GLY A 49 -4.14 6.88 -0.25
N ASP A 50 -5.43 6.86 -0.58
CA ASP A 50 -6.42 7.78 -0.02
C ASP A 50 -7.49 7.05 0.81
N SER A 51 -8.34 7.84 1.46
CA SER A 51 -9.53 7.41 2.19
C SER A 51 -10.58 8.49 2.08
N LYS A 52 -11.80 8.15 1.67
CA LYS A 52 -12.88 9.12 1.47
C LYS A 52 -14.26 8.48 1.61
N THR A 53 -15.27 9.32 1.77
CA THR A 53 -16.69 8.94 1.64
C THR A 53 -17.36 9.56 0.41
N GLY A 54 -16.65 10.41 -0.32
CA GLY A 54 -17.13 11.03 -1.56
C GLY A 54 -16.17 12.11 -2.08
N GLN A 55 -16.47 12.72 -3.23
CA GLN A 55 -15.56 13.69 -3.87
C GLN A 55 -15.30 14.97 -3.09
N HIS A 56 -16.15 15.30 -2.12
CA HIS A 56 -15.98 16.48 -1.27
C HIS A 56 -15.63 16.11 0.17
N HIS A 57 -15.39 14.82 0.46
CA HIS A 57 -15.21 14.30 1.81
C HIS A 57 -14.03 13.32 1.86
N PHE A 58 -12.83 13.87 1.72
CA PHE A 58 -11.56 13.15 1.83
C PHE A 58 -11.03 13.21 3.26
N LEU A 59 -10.73 12.05 3.84
CA LEU A 59 -10.04 11.93 5.13
C LEU A 59 -8.52 12.04 4.95
N LEU A 60 -8.00 11.43 3.88
CA LEU A 60 -6.61 11.57 3.44
C LEU A 60 -6.56 12.33 2.12
N PRO A 61 -5.44 13.00 1.77
CA PRO A 61 -5.33 13.75 0.54
C PRO A 61 -5.75 12.92 -0.69
N PRO A 62 -6.47 13.51 -1.65
CA PRO A 62 -6.72 12.85 -2.93
C PRO A 62 -5.38 12.57 -3.62
N VAL A 63 -5.22 11.35 -4.15
CA VAL A 63 -3.99 10.93 -4.83
C VAL A 63 -4.27 10.35 -6.21
N SER A 64 -3.36 10.58 -7.14
CA SER A 64 -3.25 9.90 -8.41
C SER A 64 -2.26 8.72 -8.32
N ALA A 65 -2.09 7.97 -9.41
CA ALA A 65 -1.12 6.87 -9.46
C ALA A 65 0.32 7.33 -9.19
N GLU A 66 0.70 8.52 -9.65
CA GLU A 66 2.04 9.08 -9.49
C GLU A 66 2.33 9.50 -8.04
N ASP A 67 1.30 9.92 -7.32
CA ASP A 67 1.43 10.34 -5.92
C ASP A 67 1.78 9.15 -5.01
N LEU A 68 1.49 7.91 -5.43
CA LEU A 68 1.76 6.69 -4.65
C LEU A 68 3.26 6.45 -4.40
N HIS A 69 4.14 6.98 -5.23
CA HIS A 69 5.60 6.91 -5.06
C HIS A 69 6.25 8.28 -4.84
N ASN A 70 5.61 9.37 -5.25
CA ASN A 70 6.18 10.72 -5.14
C ASN A 70 5.89 11.42 -3.82
N THR A 71 4.86 10.98 -3.08
CA THR A 71 4.47 11.62 -1.82
C THR A 71 4.81 10.75 -0.61
N LYS A 72 5.05 11.40 0.54
CA LYS A 72 5.43 10.73 1.81
C LYS A 72 4.31 10.77 2.85
N SER A 73 3.12 11.22 2.46
CA SER A 73 1.96 11.46 3.33
C SER A 73 1.03 10.24 3.44
N GLY A 74 1.55 9.04 3.20
CA GLY A 74 0.83 7.79 3.41
C GLY A 74 0.54 7.53 4.88
N ARG A 75 -0.32 6.54 5.15
CA ARG A 75 -0.50 6.05 6.50
C ARG A 75 0.84 5.47 6.98
N ASN A 76 1.17 5.68 8.23
CA ASN A 76 2.38 5.11 8.81
C ASN A 76 2.15 4.81 10.29
N PHE A 77 2.94 3.89 10.82
CA PHE A 77 3.01 3.57 12.22
C PHE A 77 4.48 3.39 12.60
N TRP A 78 4.90 4.12 13.63
CA TRP A 78 6.30 4.21 14.03
C TRP A 78 6.55 3.48 15.34
N LEU A 79 7.64 2.73 15.39
CA LEU A 79 8.18 2.14 16.61
C LEU A 79 9.51 2.80 16.94
N ASN A 80 9.75 3.15 18.20
CA ASN A 80 11.05 3.65 18.65
C ASN A 80 11.77 2.55 19.45
N PHE A 81 12.85 2.02 18.90
CA PHE A 81 13.63 0.96 19.53
C PHE A 81 14.83 1.55 20.26
N GLU A 82 15.03 1.15 21.52
CA GLU A 82 16.21 1.54 22.29
C GLU A 82 17.49 1.10 21.56
N GLY A 83 18.45 2.02 21.40
CA GLY A 83 19.72 1.77 20.70
C GLY A 83 19.66 1.74 19.17
N TYR A 84 18.47 1.86 18.56
CA TYR A 84 18.29 1.88 17.09
C TYR A 84 17.58 3.15 16.60
N GLY A 85 16.59 3.64 17.35
CA GLY A 85 15.81 4.83 17.02
C GLY A 85 14.46 4.53 16.34
N PRO A 86 13.86 5.52 15.66
CA PRO A 86 12.54 5.39 15.05
C PRO A 86 12.57 4.52 13.79
N TRP A 87 11.58 3.64 13.67
CA TRP A 87 11.41 2.71 12.56
C TRP A 87 9.96 2.69 12.08
N SER A 88 9.78 2.81 10.77
CA SER A 88 8.49 2.68 10.07
C SER A 88 8.21 1.20 9.88
N ILE A 89 7.00 0.74 10.25
CA ILE A 89 6.61 -0.67 10.04
C ILE A 89 6.20 -0.99 8.59
N THR A 90 6.29 -0.01 7.69
CA THR A 90 5.81 -0.03 6.30
C THR A 90 6.90 0.18 5.24
#